data_AF-A0A0M8VJZ3-F1
#
_entry.id   AF-A0A0M8VJZ3-F1
#
_cell.length_a   1.000
_cell.length_b   1.000
_cell.length_c   1.000
_cell.angle_alpha   90.00
_cell.angle_beta   90.00
_cell.angle_gamma   90.00
#
_symmetry.space_group_name_H-M   'P 1'
#
loop_
_entity.id
_entity.type
_entity.pdbx_description
1 polymer ?
#
loop_
_entity_poly.entity_id
_entity_poly.type
_entity_poly.pdbx_seq_one_letter_code
_entity_poly.pdbx_strand_id
1 'polypeptide(L)' 'MDADSRTKTAIEEHWRASERGDTEAEHAIYATDAILDYPQSGERFRGRATISAQRGGHPADRHFSVQRITGHAHLWV' A
#
# COMPACT_ATOMS: atom_id res chain seq x y z
N MET A 1 -7.45 -14.09 16.16
CA MET A 1 -8.50 -13.20 15.61
C MET A 1 -8.06 -11.74 15.58
N ASP A 2 -7.42 -11.22 16.64
CA ASP A 2 -7.06 -9.79 16.72
C ASP A 2 -5.94 -9.34 15.78
N ALA A 3 -5.04 -10.23 15.37
CA ALA A 3 -3.97 -9.90 14.43
C ALA A 3 -4.53 -9.62 13.03
N ASP A 4 -5.41 -10.48 12.52
CA ASP A 4 -6.01 -10.31 11.20
C ASP A 4 -6.89 -9.06 11.13
N SER A 5 -7.66 -8.80 12.18
CA SER A 5 -8.46 -7.59 12.28
C SER A 5 -7.59 -6.33 12.23
N ARG A 6 -6.47 -6.29 12.96
CA ARG A 6 -5.52 -5.16 12.91
C ARG A 6 -4.89 -4.98 11.54
N THR A 7 -4.47 -6.07 10.89
CA THR A 7 -3.90 -6.00 9.54
C THR A 7 -4.94 -5.51 8.53
N LYS A 8 -6.18 -6.00 8.61
CA LYS A 8 -7.28 -5.53 7.76
C LYS A 8 -7.51 -4.03 7.91
N THR A 9 -7.59 -3.53 9.15
CA THR A 9 -7.76 -2.09 9.42
C THR A 9 -6.62 -1.26 8.83
N ALA A 10 -5.37 -1.73 8.94
CA ALA A 10 -4.23 -1.03 8.35
C ALA A 10 -4.30 -0.98 6.81
N ILE A 11 -4.72 -2.07 6.17
CA ILE A 11 -4.92 -2.13 4.71
C ILE A 11 -6.08 -1.22 4.28
N GLU A 12 -7.17 -1.18 5.05
CA GLU A 12 -8.29 -0.28 4.77
C GLU A 12 -7.87 1.19 4.85
N GLU A 13 -7.07 1.58 5.85
CA GLU A 13 -6.57 2.95 5.95
C GLU A 13 -5.58 3.28 4.82
N HIS A 14 -4.70 2.35 4.44
CA HIS A 14 -3.82 2.51 3.29
C HIS A 14 -4.60 2.90 2.03
N TRP A 15 -5.68 2.19 1.71
CA TRP A 15 -6.48 2.48 0.52
C TRP A 15 -7.28 3.78 0.64
N ARG A 16 -7.84 4.08 1.82
CA ARG A 16 -8.54 5.35 2.06
C ARG A 16 -7.60 6.55 1.94
N ALA A 17 -6.38 6.44 2.43
CA ALA A 17 -5.36 7.47 2.28
C ALA A 17 -4.96 7.67 0.82
N SER A 18 -4.77 6.59 0.08
CA SER A 18 -4.42 6.66 -1.35
C SER A 18 -5.51 7.36 -2.17
N GLU A 19 -6.80 7.07 -1.92
CA GLU A 19 -7.93 7.73 -2.59
C GLU A 19 -8.03 9.23 -2.24
N ARG A 20 -7.61 9.64 -1.04
CA ARG A 20 -7.58 11.06 -0.63
C ARG A 20 -6.32 11.79 -1.09
N GLY A 21 -5.37 11.10 -1.73
CA GLY A 21 -4.05 11.66 -2.06
C GLY A 21 -3.13 11.87 -0.86
N ASP A 22 -3.43 11.28 0.31
CA ASP A 22 -2.60 11.36 1.51
C ASP A 22 -1.43 10.38 1.42
N THR A 23 -0.33 10.86 0.86
CA THR A 23 0.86 10.03 0.59
C THR A 23 1.52 9.55 1.89
N GLU A 24 1.51 10.33 2.97
CA GLU A 24 2.15 9.93 4.22
C GLU A 24 1.37 8.77 4.86
N ALA A 25 0.05 8.91 4.97
CA ALA A 25 -0.81 7.86 5.52
C ALA A 25 -0.86 6.61 4.62
N GLU A 26 -0.83 6.77 3.29
CA GLU A 26 -0.76 5.63 2.35
C GLU A 26 0.46 4.76 2.67
N HIS A 27 1.64 5.35 2.90
CA HIS A 27 2.87 4.58 3.03
C HIS A 27 3.18 4.12 4.47
N ALA A 28 2.37 4.52 5.46
CA ALA A 28 2.58 4.19 6.88
C ALA A 28 2.56 2.68 7.17
N ILE A 29 1.84 1.89 6.36
CA ILE A 29 1.75 0.43 6.49
C ILE A 29 3.08 -0.28 6.17
N TYR A 30 3.96 0.33 5.39
CA TYR A 30 5.19 -0.31 4.93
C TYR A 30 6.27 -0.31 6.02
N ALA A 31 6.95 -1.45 6.16
CA ALA A 31 8.22 -1.54 6.86
C ALA A 31 9.30 -0.68 6.17
N THR A 32 10.28 -0.21 6.93
CA THR A 32 11.35 0.66 6.40
C THR A 32 12.12 -0.01 5.25
N ASP A 33 12.23 -1.34 5.26
CA ASP A 33 12.92 -2.18 4.28
C ASP A 33 11.96 -2.90 3.30
N ALA A 34 10.70 -2.47 3.22
CA ALA A 34 9.69 -3.08 2.35
C ALA A 34 10.14 -3.20 0.88
N ILE A 35 9.68 -4.25 0.21
CA ILE A 35 9.94 -4.51 -1.20
C ILE A 35 8.65 -4.35 -1.98
N LEU A 36 8.71 -3.60 -3.09
CA LEU A 36 7.63 -3.50 -4.07
C LEU A 36 8.10 -4.10 -5.39
N ASP A 37 7.40 -5.13 -5.84
CA ASP A 37 7.65 -5.79 -7.11
C ASP A 37 6.54 -5.43 -8.11
N TYR A 38 6.94 -5.10 -9.34
CA TYR A 38 6.06 -5.01 -10.50
C TYR A 38 6.40 -6.14 -11.48
N PRO A 39 5.77 -7.34 -11.34
CA PRO A 39 6.12 -8.49 -12.17
C PRO A 39 5.92 -8.27 -13.67
N GLN A 40 5.03 -7.34 -14.05
CA GLN A 40 4.73 -7.03 -15.45
C GLN A 40 5.88 -6.32 -16.17
N SER A 41 6.64 -5.48 -15.45
CA SER A 41 7.81 -4.78 -15.99
C SER A 41 9.13 -5.42 -15.57
N GLY A 42 9.11 -6.28 -14.53
CA GLY A 42 10.31 -6.82 -13.90
C GLY A 42 11.00 -5.86 -12.94
N GLU A 43 10.39 -4.71 -12.64
CA GLU A 43 10.94 -3.72 -11.72
C GLU A 43 10.79 -4.15 -10.25
N ARG A 44 11.78 -3.79 -9.43
CA ARG A 44 11.82 -4.02 -7.98
C ARG A 44 12.35 -2.80 -7.26
N PHE A 45 11.59 -2.31 -6.29
CA PHE A 45 11.97 -1.21 -5.42
C PHE A 45 12.18 -1.71 -3.99
N ARG A 46 13.17 -1.15 -3.29
CA ARG A 46 13.49 -1.51 -1.90
C ARG A 46 13.48 -0.28 -1.02
N GLY A 47 12.81 -0.39 0.12
CA GLY A 47 12.70 0.63 1.14
C GLY A 47 11.48 1.52 0.98
N ARG A 48 10.83 1.83 2.11
CA ARG A 48 9.61 2.66 2.13
C ARG A 48 9.81 4.01 1.44
N ALA A 49 10.93 4.68 1.69
CA ALA A 49 11.23 5.99 1.11
C ALA A 49 11.31 5.93 -0.44
N THR A 50 11.92 4.88 -0.99
CA THR A 50 12.02 4.68 -2.44
C THR A 50 10.64 4.38 -3.04
N ILE A 51 9.83 3.55 -2.37
CA ILE A 51 8.46 3.26 -2.80
C ILE A 51 7.60 4.54 -2.80
N SER A 52 7.65 5.33 -1.73
CA SER A 52 6.93 6.60 -1.61
C SER A 52 7.32 7.59 -2.70
N ALA A 53 8.63 7.74 -2.98
CA ALA A 53 9.11 8.63 -4.03
C ALA A 53 8.63 8.18 -5.43
N GLN A 54 8.61 6.87 -5.69
CA GLN A 54 8.11 6.31 -6.96
C GLN A 54 6.62 6.61 -7.18
N ARG A 55 5.81 6.48 -6.14
CA ARG A 55 4.35 6.69 -6.21
C ARG A 55 3.94 8.17 -6.15
N GLY A 56 4.70 9.00 -5.43
CA GLY A 56 4.44 10.43 -5.28
C GLY A 56 4.80 11.28 -6.51
N GLY A 57 5.63 10.74 -7.42
CA GLY A 57 6.04 11.43 -8.65
C GLY A 57 4.99 11.43 -9.77
N HIS A 58 3.83 10.77 -9.57
CA HIS A 58 2.83 10.63 -10.62
C HIS A 58 1.71 11.68 -10.46
N PRO A 59 1.61 12.69 -11.35
CA PRO A 59 0.68 13.82 -11.23
C PRO A 59 -0.78 13.46 -11.57
N ALA A 60 -1.10 12.17 -11.73
CA ALA A 60 -2.46 11.75 -12.02
C ALA A 60 -3.32 11.85 -10.75
N ASP A 61 -4.46 12.53 -10.87
CA ASP A 61 -5.52 12.49 -9.87
C ASP A 61 -6.15 11.08 -9.91
N ARG A 62 -5.85 10.27 -8.90
CA ARG A 62 -6.25 8.85 -8.86
C ARG A 62 -7.52 8.72 -8.05
N HIS A 63 -8.58 8.28 -8.72
CA HIS A 63 -9.85 7.91 -8.09
C HIS A 63 -10.18 6.44 -8.36
N PHE A 64 -10.48 5.71 -7.30
CA PHE A 64 -10.82 4.29 -7.35
C PHE A 64 -11.72 3.88 -6.18
N SER A 65 -12.28 2.68 -6.28
CA SER A 65 -13.01 2.04 -5.19
C SER A 65 -12.48 0.63 -4.96
N VAL A 66 -12.30 0.28 -3.68
CA VAL A 66 -11.84 -1.06 -3.29
C VAL A 66 -12.98 -2.05 -3.50
N GLN A 67 -12.76 -3.07 -4.33
CA GLN A 67 -13.77 -4.10 -4.58
C GLN A 67 -13.80 -5.17 -3.48
N ARG A 68 -12.63 -5.59 -2.98
CA ARG A 68 -12.52 -6.65 -1.97
C ARG A 68 -11.18 -6.56 -1.25
N ILE A 69 -11.18 -6.91 0.04
CA ILE A 69 -10.00 -7.16 0.86
C ILE A 69 -10.18 -8.52 1.53
N THR A 70 -9.25 -9.43 1.30
CA THR A 70 -9.25 -10.80 1.84
C THR A 70 -7.86 -11.17 2.31
N GLY A 71 -7.75 -11.90 3.43
CA GLY A 71 -6.45 -12.32 3.92
C GLY A 71 -6.52 -12.98 5.28
N HIS A 72 -5.40 -13.54 5.69
CA HIS A 72 -5.19 -14.15 7.00
C HIS A 72 -3.68 -14.18 7.30
N ALA A 73 -3.33 -13.98 8.57
CA ALA A 73 -1.96 -13.89 9.05
C ALA A 73 -1.15 -12.87 8.24
N HIS A 74 -0.20 -13.36 7.42
CA HIS A 74 0.79 -12.54 6.72
C HIS A 74 0.50 -12.37 5.22
N LEU A 75 -0.62 -12.90 4.71
CA LEU A 75 -0.98 -12.80 3.30
C LEU A 75 -2.35 -12.13 3.14
N TRP A 76 -2.36 -11.04 2.38
CA TRP A 76 -3.53 -10.21 2.12
C TRP A 76 -3.58 -9.78 0.66
N VAL A 77 -4.80 -9.76 0.11
CA VAL A 77 -5.15 -9.40 -1.27
C VAL A 77 -6.37 -8.53 -1.28
#